data_AF-A0A6P1Y4F9-F1
#
_entry.id   AF-A0A6P1Y4F9-F1
#
_cell.length_a   1.000
_cell.length_b   1.000
_cell.length_c   1.000
_cell.angle_alpha   90.00
_cell.angle_beta   90.00
_cell.angle_gamma   90.00
#
_symmetry.space_group_name_H-M   'P 1'
#
loop_
_entity.id
_entity.type
_entity.pdbx_description
1 polymer ?
#
loop_
_entity_poly.entity_id
_entity_poly.type
_entity_poly.pdbx_seq_one_letter_code
_entity_poly.pdbx_strand_id
1 'polypeptide(L)'
;MNEQQYDSAKDTLLHIKRVNALLLQFLQELINRAVTHDESKLHEPEKMFFDKMTPRLKTLTYGSEEYKQALAELKPALDHHYSHNSHHPEHYENGIDDFTLADLVKMFFDWKAASERHNDGDVLKSIEINKQRFGLSEQLCKIFENTERWLCIKNTINQKE
;
A
#
# COMPACT_ATOMS: atom_id res chain seq x y z
N MET A 1 -31.65 -33.75 -36.40
CA MET A 1 -31.60 -33.17 -35.05
C MET A 1 -30.92 -31.82 -35.19
N ASN A 2 -31.66 -30.72 -34.97
CA ASN A 2 -31.03 -29.40 -34.88
C ASN A 2 -30.37 -29.33 -33.50
N GLU A 3 -29.04 -29.37 -33.45
CA GLU A 3 -28.31 -28.91 -32.28
C GLU A 3 -28.61 -27.42 -32.14
N GLN A 4 -29.42 -27.05 -31.15
CA GLN A 4 -29.51 -25.65 -30.75
C GLN A 4 -28.11 -25.21 -30.33
N GLN A 5 -27.49 -24.35 -31.13
CA GLN A 5 -26.20 -23.73 -30.84
C GLN A 5 -26.31 -23.01 -29.48
N TYR A 6 -25.45 -23.38 -28.53
CA TYR A 6 -25.45 -22.79 -27.19
C TYR A 6 -25.19 -21.28 -27.27
N ASP A 7 -26.12 -20.50 -26.72
CA ASP A 7 -25.97 -19.06 -26.54
C ASP A 7 -25.48 -18.77 -25.12
N SER A 8 -24.22 -18.36 -25.00
CA SER A 8 -23.58 -18.07 -23.73
C SER A 8 -24.00 -16.73 -23.12
N ALA A 9 -24.85 -15.93 -23.78
CA ALA A 9 -25.16 -14.57 -23.34
C ALA A 9 -25.68 -14.49 -21.90
N LYS A 10 -26.57 -15.41 -21.51
CA LYS A 10 -27.10 -15.46 -20.14
C LYS A 10 -26.01 -15.70 -19.10
N ASP A 11 -25.12 -16.67 -19.35
CA ASP A 11 -24.07 -17.05 -18.41
C ASP A 11 -23.00 -15.96 -18.32
N THR A 12 -22.65 -15.35 -19.45
CA THR A 12 -21.77 -14.17 -19.50
C THR A 12 -22.38 -12.99 -18.72
N LEU A 13 -23.68 -12.72 -18.87
CA LEU A 13 -24.35 -11.65 -18.12
C LEU A 13 -24.36 -11.92 -16.61
N LEU A 14 -24.54 -13.18 -16.19
CA LEU A 14 -24.46 -13.56 -14.78
C LEU A 14 -23.03 -13.38 -14.24
N HIS A 15 -22.02 -13.79 -15.01
CA HIS A 15 -20.62 -13.60 -14.65
C HIS A 15 -20.27 -12.10 -14.49
N ILE A 16 -20.66 -11.25 -15.45
CA ILE A 16 -20.45 -9.80 -15.38
C ILE A 16 -21.08 -9.23 -14.11
N LYS A 17 -22.34 -9.57 -13.82
CA LYS A 17 -23.03 -9.10 -12.61
C LYS A 17 -22.30 -9.55 -11.33
N ARG A 18 -21.75 -10.77 -11.32
CA ARG A 18 -21.00 -11.27 -10.16
C ARG A 18 -19.68 -10.52 -9.97
N VAL A 19 -18.93 -10.30 -11.05
CA VAL A 19 -17.69 -9.52 -11.00
C VAL A 19 -17.96 -8.10 -10.52
N ASN A 20 -19.00 -7.44 -11.04
CA ASN A 20 -19.39 -6.09 -10.58
C ASN A 20 -19.66 -6.07 -9.08
N ALA A 21 -20.43 -7.03 -8.56
CA ALA A 21 -20.72 -7.11 -7.14
C ALA A 21 -19.45 -7.31 -6.29
N LEU A 22 -18.51 -8.16 -6.72
CA LEU A 22 -17.24 -8.39 -6.03
C LEU A 22 -16.33 -7.14 -6.05
N LEU A 23 -16.25 -6.44 -7.19
CA LEU A 23 -15.49 -5.21 -7.31
C LEU A 23 -16.03 -4.11 -6.39
N LEU A 24 -17.35 -3.97 -6.29
CA LEU A 24 -17.98 -3.00 -5.39
C LEU A 24 -17.73 -3.34 -3.92
N GLN A 25 -17.73 -4.63 -3.56
CA GLN A 25 -17.36 -5.07 -2.20
C GLN A 25 -15.90 -4.76 -1.88
N PHE A 26 -14.99 -5.04 -2.81
CA PHE A 26 -13.57 -4.72 -2.64
C PHE A 26 -13.34 -3.20 -2.57
N LEU A 27 -14.06 -2.40 -3.35
CA LEU A 27 -14.04 -0.95 -3.25
C LEU A 27 -14.46 -0.47 -1.86
N GLN A 28 -15.53 -1.04 -1.28
CA GLN A 28 -15.95 -0.69 0.07
C GLN A 28 -14.86 -1.01 1.12
N GLU A 29 -14.17 -2.14 0.97
CA GLU A 29 -13.02 -2.48 1.83
C GLU A 29 -11.90 -1.44 1.72
N LEU A 30 -11.57 -1.00 0.49
CA LEU A 30 -10.58 0.06 0.28
C LEU A 30 -11.02 1.40 0.88
N ILE A 31 -12.31 1.74 0.81
CA ILE A 31 -12.87 2.96 1.44
C ILE A 31 -12.70 2.90 2.95
N ASN A 32 -13.07 1.78 3.59
CA ASN A 32 -12.95 1.61 5.04
C ASN A 32 -11.49 1.77 5.49
N ARG A 33 -10.57 1.15 4.74
CA ARG A 33 -9.13 1.24 4.95
C ARG A 33 -8.56 2.64 4.74
N ALA A 34 -9.07 3.39 3.77
CA ALA A 34 -8.64 4.76 3.52
C ALA A 34 -9.05 5.70 4.66
N VAL A 35 -10.26 5.53 5.21
CA VAL A 35 -10.75 6.34 6.34
C VAL A 35 -9.95 6.10 7.62
N THR A 36 -9.49 4.86 7.83
CA THR A 36 -8.82 4.43 9.07
C THR A 36 -7.30 4.23 8.93
N HIS A 37 -6.73 4.58 7.78
CA HIS A 37 -5.29 4.39 7.54
C HIS A 37 -4.48 5.16 8.59
N ASP A 38 -3.64 4.41 9.31
CA ASP A 38 -2.72 4.92 10.33
C ASP A 38 -3.37 5.72 11.45
N GLU A 39 -4.68 5.53 11.69
CA GLU A 39 -5.42 6.22 12.75
C GLU A 39 -4.77 6.00 14.14
N SER A 40 -4.17 4.83 14.35
CA SER A 40 -3.46 4.51 15.59
C SER A 40 -2.33 5.49 15.93
N LYS A 41 -1.71 6.14 14.93
CA LYS A 41 -0.66 7.17 15.13
C LYS A 41 -1.17 8.42 15.82
N LEU A 42 -2.48 8.66 15.80
CA LEU A 42 -3.12 9.84 16.37
C LEU A 42 -3.40 9.70 17.87
N HIS A 43 -3.14 8.53 18.45
CA HIS A 43 -3.47 8.18 19.82
C HIS A 43 -2.28 7.56 20.56
N GLU A 44 -2.32 7.60 21.89
CA GLU A 44 -1.35 6.87 22.71
C GLU A 44 -1.54 5.36 22.52
N PRO A 45 -0.46 4.55 22.51
CA PRO A 45 0.92 4.92 22.88
C PRO A 45 1.79 5.43 21.71
N GLU A 46 1.25 5.53 20.49
CA GLU A 46 2.06 5.87 19.31
C GLU A 46 2.34 7.37 19.20
N LYS A 47 1.32 8.19 19.51
CA LYS A 47 1.30 9.62 19.21
C LYS A 47 2.54 10.35 19.71
N MET A 48 2.91 10.17 20.98
CA MET A 48 4.05 10.88 21.56
C MET A 48 5.37 10.61 20.83
N PHE A 49 5.56 9.39 20.30
CA PHE A 49 6.76 9.05 19.56
C PHE A 49 6.73 9.63 18.15
N PHE A 50 5.59 9.56 17.45
CA PHE A 50 5.47 10.13 16.11
C PHE A 50 5.54 11.66 16.11
N ASP A 51 4.99 12.35 17.12
CA ASP A 51 5.14 13.80 17.28
C ASP A 51 6.63 14.20 17.34
N LYS A 52 7.43 13.42 18.08
CA LYS A 52 8.88 13.66 18.23
C LYS A 52 9.67 13.28 16.98
N MET A 53 9.39 12.12 16.40
CA MET A 53 10.25 11.49 15.40
C MET A 53 9.91 11.90 13.96
N THR A 54 8.66 12.20 13.65
CA THR A 54 8.24 12.55 12.27
C THR A 54 9.03 13.73 11.69
N PRO A 55 9.23 14.86 12.42
CA PRO A 55 10.03 15.98 11.90
C PRO A 55 11.49 15.61 11.62
N ARG A 56 12.07 14.73 12.46
CA ARG A 56 13.45 14.24 12.32
C ARG A 56 13.57 13.28 11.13
N LEU A 57 12.65 12.33 11.00
CA LEU A 57 12.67 11.35 9.90
C LEU A 57 12.51 12.02 8.54
N LYS A 58 11.71 13.10 8.46
CA LYS A 58 11.52 13.89 7.24
C LYS A 58 12.83 14.39 6.61
N THR A 59 13.83 14.70 7.43
CA THR A 59 15.12 15.23 6.97
C THR A 59 16.16 14.14 6.66
N LEU A 60 15.85 12.88 6.94
CA LEU A 60 16.75 11.76 6.68
C LEU A 60 16.37 11.07 5.38
N THR A 61 17.38 10.59 4.66
CA THR A 61 17.19 9.76 3.47
C THR A 61 16.69 8.38 3.89
N TYR A 62 15.59 7.93 3.28
CA TYR A 62 15.01 6.63 3.57
C TYR A 62 16.03 5.50 3.33
N GLY A 63 16.17 4.60 4.32
CA GLY A 63 17.10 3.48 4.26
C GLY A 63 18.56 3.79 4.60
N SER A 64 18.92 5.06 4.87
CA SER A 64 20.26 5.41 5.36
C SER A 64 20.54 4.82 6.75
N GLU A 65 21.81 4.77 7.16
CA GLU A 65 22.18 4.28 8.50
C GLU A 65 21.63 5.19 9.61
N GLU A 66 21.63 6.51 9.39
CA GLU A 66 21.04 7.48 10.33
C GLU A 66 19.52 7.30 10.44
N TYR A 67 18.84 7.01 9.33
CA TYR A 67 17.43 6.67 9.32
C TYR A 67 17.17 5.41 10.15
N LYS A 68 17.92 4.33 9.92
CA LYS A 68 17.80 3.08 10.68
C LYS A 68 18.05 3.27 12.19
N GLN A 69 19.06 4.06 12.55
CA GLN A 69 19.34 4.39 13.95
C GLN A 69 18.22 5.21 14.59
N ALA A 70 17.60 6.13 13.85
CA ALA A 70 16.45 6.89 14.34
C ALA A 70 15.24 5.98 14.65
N LEU A 71 15.08 4.85 13.94
CA LEU A 71 13.99 3.90 14.21
C LEU A 71 14.10 3.20 15.57
N ALA A 72 15.29 3.13 16.19
CA ALA A 72 15.44 2.50 17.50
C ALA A 72 14.60 3.20 18.59
N GLU A 73 14.52 4.53 18.51
CA GLU A 73 13.70 5.34 19.42
C GLU A 73 12.21 5.23 19.11
N LEU A 74 11.85 5.01 17.83
CA LEU A 74 10.46 4.87 17.39
C LEU A 74 9.92 3.45 17.61
N LYS A 75 10.77 2.47 17.93
CA LYS A 75 10.42 1.05 18.00
C LYS A 75 9.17 0.74 18.83
N PRO A 76 8.96 1.29 20.04
CA PRO A 76 7.75 0.98 20.82
C PRO A 76 6.46 1.37 20.09
N ALA A 77 6.46 2.51 19.40
CA ALA A 77 5.33 2.93 18.59
C ALA A 77 5.20 2.09 17.30
N LEU A 78 6.31 1.70 16.66
CA LEU A 78 6.28 0.83 15.49
C LEU A 78 5.72 -0.56 15.83
N ASP A 79 6.12 -1.15 16.95
CA ASP A 79 5.62 -2.47 17.36
C ASP A 79 4.09 -2.42 17.57
N HIS A 80 3.59 -1.37 18.25
CA HIS A 80 2.15 -1.16 18.39
C HIS A 80 1.49 -0.93 17.04
N HIS A 81 2.06 -0.06 16.21
CA HIS A 81 1.55 0.30 14.90
C HIS A 81 1.41 -0.92 13.97
N TYR A 82 2.45 -1.73 13.87
CA TYR A 82 2.46 -2.93 13.04
C TYR A 82 1.43 -3.96 13.52
N SER A 83 1.23 -4.12 14.84
CA SER A 83 0.19 -5.02 15.35
C SER A 83 -1.25 -4.59 15.03
N HIS A 84 -1.48 -3.30 14.73
CA HIS A 84 -2.81 -2.76 14.44
C HIS A 84 -3.05 -2.44 12.95
N ASN A 85 -2.01 -2.45 12.12
CA ASN A 85 -2.10 -1.98 10.74
C ASN A 85 -1.58 -3.03 9.75
N SER A 86 -2.50 -3.86 9.25
CA SER A 86 -2.22 -5.04 8.40
C SER A 86 -1.52 -4.76 7.05
N HIS A 87 -1.45 -3.50 6.61
CA HIS A 87 -0.70 -3.15 5.40
C HIS A 87 0.82 -3.10 5.58
N HIS A 88 1.33 -3.33 6.78
CA HIS A 88 2.78 -3.50 7.01
C HIS A 88 3.13 -4.99 6.99
N PRO A 89 4.16 -5.42 6.26
CA PRO A 89 4.63 -6.81 6.31
C PRO A 89 4.92 -7.28 7.73
N GLU A 90 5.42 -6.39 8.59
CA GLU A 90 5.70 -6.66 10.01
C GLU A 90 4.46 -7.02 10.86
N HIS A 91 3.24 -6.82 10.35
CA HIS A 91 2.01 -7.29 10.99
C HIS A 91 1.92 -8.82 11.00
N TYR A 92 2.50 -9.49 10.01
CA TYR A 92 2.30 -10.91 9.76
C TYR A 92 3.57 -11.73 10.04
N GLU A 93 3.35 -13.02 10.33
CA GLU A 93 4.44 -13.96 10.61
C GLU A 93 5.28 -14.25 9.36
N ASN A 94 4.63 -14.45 8.19
CA ASN A 94 5.32 -14.70 6.92
C ASN A 94 5.51 -13.42 6.08
N GLY A 95 5.38 -12.24 6.70
CA GLY A 95 5.57 -10.98 6.02
C GLY A 95 4.53 -10.75 4.90
N ILE A 96 5.03 -10.39 3.71
CA ILE A 96 4.14 -10.06 2.59
C ILE A 96 3.41 -11.28 2.02
N ASP A 97 3.87 -12.51 2.29
CA ASP A 97 3.22 -13.72 1.78
C ASP A 97 1.84 -13.95 2.43
N ASP A 98 1.57 -13.31 3.57
CA ASP A 98 0.27 -13.35 4.27
C ASP A 98 -0.67 -12.20 3.84
N PHE A 99 -0.27 -11.32 2.91
CA PHE A 99 -1.08 -10.18 2.49
C PHE A 99 -2.33 -10.59 1.71
N THR A 100 -3.44 -9.88 1.98
CA THR A 100 -4.55 -9.77 1.04
C THR A 100 -4.23 -8.75 -0.06
N LEU A 101 -5.01 -8.75 -1.16
CA LEU A 101 -4.93 -7.69 -2.18
C LEU A 101 -5.18 -6.29 -1.60
N ALA A 102 -6.01 -6.17 -0.56
CA ALA A 102 -6.29 -4.88 0.07
C ALA A 102 -5.10 -4.38 0.91
N ASP A 103 -4.34 -5.29 1.54
CA ASP A 103 -3.08 -4.94 2.23
C ASP A 103 -2.06 -4.44 1.22
N LEU A 104 -1.89 -5.16 0.11
CA LEU A 104 -0.95 -4.82 -0.94
C LEU A 104 -1.23 -3.44 -1.56
N VAL A 105 -2.49 -3.14 -1.84
CA VAL A 105 -2.92 -1.84 -2.37
C VAL A 105 -2.67 -0.73 -1.35
N LYS A 106 -3.08 -0.93 -0.08
CA LYS A 106 -2.87 0.07 0.98
C LYS A 106 -1.38 0.34 1.21
N MET A 107 -0.55 -0.70 1.26
CA MET A 107 0.92 -0.58 1.41
C MET A 107 1.56 0.22 0.28
N PHE A 108 1.18 -0.05 -0.97
CA PHE A 108 1.72 0.69 -2.12
C PHE A 108 1.41 2.20 -2.01
N PHE A 109 0.17 2.55 -1.67
CA PHE A 109 -0.21 3.96 -1.51
C PHE A 109 0.40 4.61 -0.27
N ASP A 110 0.60 3.86 0.82
CA ASP A 110 1.37 4.33 1.98
C ASP A 110 2.81 4.69 1.57
N TRP A 111 3.52 3.81 0.86
CA TRP A 111 4.88 4.09 0.41
C TRP A 111 4.96 5.27 -0.54
N LYS A 112 3.98 5.41 -1.45
CA LYS A 112 3.88 6.58 -2.32
C LYS A 112 3.74 7.86 -1.50
N ALA A 113 2.75 7.94 -0.60
CA ALA A 113 2.51 9.12 0.22
C ALA A 113 3.67 9.40 1.20
N ALA A 114 4.33 8.36 1.72
CA ALA A 114 5.52 8.49 2.54
C ALA A 114 6.67 9.14 1.74
N SER A 115 6.90 8.70 0.50
CA SER A 115 7.92 9.29 -0.37
C SER A 115 7.68 10.79 -0.62
N GLU A 116 6.43 11.22 -0.76
CA GLU A 116 6.07 12.63 -0.97
C GLU A 116 6.36 13.53 0.26
N ARG A 117 6.62 12.94 1.43
CA ARG A 117 6.98 13.67 2.65
C ARG A 117 8.48 13.96 2.77
N HIS A 118 9.34 13.18 2.10
CA HIS A 118 10.79 13.35 2.15
C HIS A 118 11.28 14.37 1.10
N ASN A 119 12.33 15.14 1.42
CA ASN A 119 12.87 16.15 0.51
C ASN A 119 13.44 15.54 -0.79
N ASP A 120 13.96 14.31 -0.70
CA ASP A 120 14.57 13.52 -1.78
C ASP A 120 13.75 12.25 -2.10
N GLY A 121 12.48 12.23 -1.68
CA GLY A 121 11.66 11.04 -1.74
C GLY A 121 11.36 10.58 -3.17
N ASP A 122 11.45 9.27 -3.36
CA ASP A 122 11.24 8.60 -4.64
C ASP A 122 10.63 7.21 -4.37
N VAL A 123 9.40 7.01 -4.81
CA VAL A 123 8.71 5.74 -4.61
C VAL A 123 9.37 4.58 -5.38
N LEU A 124 10.02 4.84 -6.52
CA LEU A 124 10.73 3.79 -7.27
C LEU A 124 11.97 3.31 -6.51
N LYS A 125 12.72 4.23 -5.89
CA LYS A 125 13.80 3.86 -4.96
C LYS A 125 13.27 3.15 -3.72
N SER A 126 12.11 3.58 -3.21
CA SER A 126 11.46 2.93 -2.07
C SER A 126 11.11 1.47 -2.38
N ILE A 127 10.59 1.19 -3.60
CA ILE A 127 10.33 -0.17 -4.07
C ILE A 127 11.61 -1.01 -4.13
N GLU A 128 12.73 -0.46 -4.63
CA GLU A 128 14.02 -1.16 -4.69
C GLU A 128 14.54 -1.52 -3.28
N ILE A 129 14.49 -0.56 -2.34
CA ILE A 129 14.89 -0.79 -0.95
C ILE A 129 13.98 -1.85 -0.30
N ASN A 130 12.67 -1.70 -0.48
CA ASN A 130 11.67 -2.57 0.13
C ASN A 130 11.66 -3.98 -0.47
N LYS A 131 12.09 -4.13 -1.72
CA LYS A 131 12.32 -5.44 -2.33
C LYS A 131 13.27 -6.29 -1.50
N GLN A 132 14.41 -5.73 -1.11
CA GLN A 132 15.38 -6.44 -0.27
C GLN A 132 14.87 -6.59 1.16
N ARG A 133 14.24 -5.55 1.72
CA ARG A 133 13.73 -5.56 3.09
C ARG A 133 12.63 -6.59 3.33
N PHE A 134 11.72 -6.77 2.38
CA PHE A 134 10.52 -7.58 2.54
C PHE A 134 10.45 -8.78 1.60
N GLY A 135 11.53 -9.09 0.88
CA GLY A 135 11.60 -10.26 0.00
C GLY A 135 10.63 -10.20 -1.18
N LEU A 136 10.38 -9.00 -1.73
CA LEU A 136 9.42 -8.86 -2.83
C LEU A 136 9.90 -9.57 -4.10
N SER A 137 8.98 -10.25 -4.79
CA SER A 137 9.28 -10.86 -6.10
C SER A 137 9.48 -9.79 -7.18
N GLU A 138 10.26 -10.13 -8.22
CA GLU A 138 10.47 -9.24 -9.37
C GLU A 138 9.15 -8.85 -10.05
N GLN A 139 8.22 -9.80 -10.17
CA GLN A 139 6.91 -9.55 -10.77
C GLN A 139 6.12 -8.52 -9.96
N LEU A 140 6.14 -8.63 -8.64
CA LEU A 140 5.43 -7.69 -7.77
C LEU A 140 6.03 -6.29 -7.86
N CYS A 141 7.36 -6.16 -7.80
CA CYS A 141 8.03 -4.89 -8.02
C CYS A 141 7.65 -4.27 -9.37
N LYS A 142 7.57 -5.09 -10.44
CA LYS A 142 7.19 -4.59 -11.75
C LYS A 142 5.75 -4.06 -11.80
N ILE A 143 4.82 -4.71 -11.09
CA ILE A 143 3.44 -4.25 -10.96
C ILE A 143 3.40 -2.90 -10.23
N PHE A 144 4.15 -2.73 -9.14
CA PHE A 144 4.25 -1.45 -8.45
C PHE A 144 4.81 -0.33 -9.33
N GLU A 145 5.89 -0.58 -10.06
CA GLU A 145 6.43 0.40 -11.01
C GLU A 145 5.44 0.78 -12.11
N ASN A 146 4.71 -0.21 -12.67
CA ASN A 146 3.70 0.04 -13.69
C ASN A 146 2.57 0.91 -13.14
N THR A 147 2.18 0.65 -11.89
CA THR A 147 1.13 1.41 -11.18
C THR A 147 1.58 2.85 -10.96
N GLU A 148 2.81 3.09 -10.51
CA GLU A 148 3.34 4.45 -10.35
C GLU A 148 3.39 5.21 -11.69
N ARG A 149 3.88 4.57 -12.75
CA ARG A 149 3.90 5.17 -14.09
C ARG A 149 2.50 5.58 -14.55
N TRP A 150 1.51 4.73 -14.31
CA TRP A 150 0.11 5.01 -14.64
C TRP A 150 -0.44 6.21 -13.84
N LEU A 151 -0.14 6.30 -12.54
CA LEU A 151 -0.54 7.43 -11.69
C LEU A 151 0.07 8.76 -12.17
N CYS A 152 1.35 8.78 -12.51
CA CYS A 152 2.03 9.97 -13.04
C CYS A 152 1.39 10.49 -14.33
N ILE A 153 1.02 9.59 -15.25
CA ILE A 153 0.34 9.95 -16.50
C ILE A 153 -1.02 10.56 -16.20
N LYS A 154 -1.81 9.95 -15.31
CA LYS A 154 -3.15 10.45 -14.94
C LYS A 154 -3.10 11.82 -14.27
N ASN A 155 -2.16 12.04 -13.35
CA ASN A 155 -1.99 13.31 -12.67
C ASN A 155 -1.58 14.44 -13.63
N THR A 156 -0.78 14.13 -14.65
CA THR A 156 -0.33 15.12 -15.66
C THR A 156 -1.47 15.53 -16.59
N ILE A 157 -2.42 14.64 -16.89
CA ILE A 157 -3.60 14.96 -17.71
C ILE A 157 -4.54 15.88 -16.93
N ASN A 158 -4.76 15.61 -15.65
CA ASN A 158 -5.68 16.37 -14.80
C ASN A 158 -5.15 17.74 -14.34
N GLN A 159 -3.88 18.07 -14.60
CA GLN A 159 -3.27 19.38 -14.31
C GLN A 159 -3.18 20.30 -15.55
N LYS A 160 -3.69 19.85 -16.71
CA LYS A 160 -3.72 20.62 -17.97
C LYS A 160 -5.07 21.29 -18.24
N GLU A 161 -5.96 21.32 -17.26
CA GLU A 161 -7.21 22.10 -17.22
C GLU A 161 -7.12 23.16 -16.14
#